data_AF-A0A9Q7BES9-F1
#
_entry.id   AF-A0A9Q7BES9-F1
#
_cell.length_a   1.000
_cell.length_b   1.000
_cell.length_c   1.000
_cell.angle_alpha   90.00
_cell.angle_beta   90.00
_cell.angle_gamma   90.00
#
_symmetry.space_group_name_H-M   'P 1'
#
loop_
_entity.id
_entity.type
_entity.pdbx_description
1 polymer ?
#
loop_
_entity_poly.entity_id
_entity_poly.type
_entity_poly.pdbx_seq_one_letter_code
_entity_poly.pdbx_strand_id
1 'polypeptide(L)'
;MENHHSNSFSLPQRVLHWLTVLLVFFNLLLPDGMSEWNRAIEETGSASADQIASANIHAYVGIAIFFVVLARLFLRFTSGAPASPSQEPKIFSIAAKFAHATLYLLLLAMPLTGGAAYYFGIDVAGGIHADVLKVILWVLIGGHVLGALVHQFYWKTNVLRRMTVG
;
A
#
# COMPACT_ATOMS: atom_id res chain seq x y z
N MET A 1 -8.57 36.19 -13.01
CA MET A 1 -8.20 34.85 -13.49
C MET A 1 -8.64 33.88 -12.41
N GLU A 2 -9.79 33.23 -12.59
CA GLU A 2 -10.29 32.23 -11.65
C GLU A 2 -9.35 31.01 -11.71
N ASN A 3 -8.62 30.76 -10.62
CA ASN A 3 -7.93 29.49 -10.44
C ASN A 3 -8.99 28.41 -10.27
N HIS A 4 -9.25 27.64 -11.33
CA HIS A 4 -9.96 26.38 -11.23
C HIS A 4 -9.16 25.45 -10.32
N HIS A 5 -9.43 25.48 -9.01
CA HIS A 5 -8.99 24.43 -8.11
C HIS A 5 -9.59 23.12 -8.62
N SER A 6 -8.80 22.33 -9.34
CA SER A 6 -9.24 21.05 -9.87
C SER A 6 -9.74 20.21 -8.69
N ASN A 7 -11.03 19.88 -8.71
CA ASN A 7 -11.65 19.07 -7.66
C ASN A 7 -11.14 17.62 -7.68
N SER A 8 -10.15 17.27 -8.50
CA SER A 8 -9.62 15.92 -8.74
C SER A 8 -8.09 15.86 -8.70
N PHE A 9 -7.57 14.64 -8.52
CA PHE A 9 -6.14 14.35 -8.58
C PHE A 9 -5.64 14.35 -10.01
N SER A 10 -4.35 14.67 -10.21
CA SER A 10 -3.73 14.63 -11.54
C SER A 10 -3.69 13.20 -12.09
N LEU A 11 -3.61 13.06 -13.42
CA LEU A 11 -3.51 11.74 -14.06
C LEU A 11 -2.36 10.88 -13.48
N PRO A 12 -1.12 11.39 -13.30
CA PRO A 12 -0.05 10.62 -12.68
C PRO A 12 -0.37 10.16 -11.25
N GLN A 13 -1.02 10.99 -10.42
CA GLN A 13 -1.40 10.61 -9.05
C GLN A 13 -2.40 9.45 -9.05
N ARG A 14 -3.38 9.46 -9.95
CA ARG A 14 -4.38 8.39 -10.10
C ARG A 14 -3.74 7.10 -10.60
N VAL A 15 -2.91 7.18 -11.65
CA VAL A 15 -2.22 6.01 -12.21
C VAL A 15 -1.33 5.34 -11.17
N LEU A 16 -0.50 6.10 -10.46
CA LEU A 16 0.35 5.52 -9.42
C LEU A 16 -0.46 4.96 -8.25
N HIS A 17 -1.60 5.58 -7.89
CA HIS A 17 -2.48 5.05 -6.86
C HIS A 17 -3.01 3.66 -7.24
N TRP A 18 -3.63 3.52 -8.42
CA TRP A 18 -4.19 2.25 -8.87
C TRP A 18 -3.12 1.20 -9.15
N LEU A 19 -1.94 1.60 -9.66
CA LEU A 19 -0.79 0.70 -9.76
C LEU A 19 -0.38 0.17 -8.39
N THR A 20 -0.33 1.02 -7.37
CA THR A 20 -0.05 0.58 -5.99
C THR A 20 -1.09 -0.42 -5.51
N VAL A 21 -2.38 -0.14 -5.75
CA VAL A 21 -3.47 -1.04 -5.35
C VAL A 21 -3.27 -2.40 -5.99
N LEU A 22 -3.06 -2.46 -7.31
CA LEU A 22 -2.85 -3.73 -8.03
C LEU A 22 -1.63 -4.50 -7.50
N LEU A 23 -0.49 -3.84 -7.33
CA LEU A 23 0.72 -4.49 -6.82
C LEU A 23 0.56 -4.98 -5.38
N VAL A 24 -0.04 -4.18 -4.50
CA VAL A 24 -0.28 -4.56 -3.09
C VAL A 24 -1.23 -5.75 -3.00
N PHE A 25 -2.34 -5.74 -3.76
CA PHE A 25 -3.27 -6.87 -3.77
C PHE A 25 -2.61 -8.13 -4.35
N PHE A 26 -1.84 -8.00 -5.43
CA PHE A 26 -1.06 -9.12 -5.96
C PHE A 26 -0.16 -9.72 -4.88
N ASN A 27 0.62 -8.89 -4.18
CA ASN A 27 1.60 -9.35 -3.20
C ASN A 27 0.96 -9.91 -1.91
N LEU A 28 -0.24 -9.43 -1.54
CA LEU A 28 -0.99 -9.90 -0.39
C LEU A 28 -1.75 -11.21 -0.67
N LEU A 29 -2.25 -11.39 -1.89
CA LEU A 29 -3.05 -12.56 -2.26
C LEU A 29 -2.21 -13.73 -2.77
N LEU A 30 -1.00 -13.47 -3.26
CA LEU A 30 -0.11 -14.50 -3.81
C LEU A 30 1.24 -14.57 -3.05
N PRO A 31 1.25 -14.79 -1.72
CA PRO A 31 2.50 -14.92 -0.95
C PRO A 31 3.10 -16.33 -0.99
N ASP A 32 2.45 -17.29 -1.65
CA ASP A 32 2.74 -18.72 -1.55
C ASP A 32 4.21 -19.04 -1.83
N GLY A 33 4.80 -18.46 -2.87
CA GLY A 33 6.22 -18.65 -3.20
C GLY A 33 7.17 -18.30 -2.05
N MET A 34 6.88 -17.22 -1.31
CA MET A 34 7.66 -16.81 -0.14
C MET A 34 7.45 -17.74 1.05
N SER A 35 6.22 -18.23 1.23
CA SER A 35 5.88 -19.14 2.33
C SER A 35 6.50 -20.52 2.13
N GLU A 36 6.50 -21.03 0.89
CA GLU A 36 7.17 -22.27 0.50
C GLU A 36 8.68 -22.19 0.69
N TRP A 37 9.29 -21.07 0.29
CA TRP A 37 10.72 -20.83 0.54
C TRP A 37 11.04 -20.79 2.04
N ASN A 38 10.27 -20.05 2.83
CA ASN A 38 10.52 -19.91 4.27
C ASN A 38 10.44 -21.28 4.97
N ARG A 39 9.42 -22.07 4.65
CA ARG A 39 9.28 -23.44 5.17
C ARG A 39 10.47 -24.33 4.78
N ALA A 40 10.93 -24.26 3.53
CA ALA A 40 12.07 -25.04 3.07
C ALA A 40 13.36 -24.70 3.83
N ILE A 41 13.60 -23.42 4.09
CA ILE A 41 14.73 -22.95 4.90
C ILE A 41 14.63 -23.43 6.35
N GLU A 42 13.45 -23.33 6.97
CA GLU A 42 13.22 -23.78 8.35
C GLU A 42 13.38 -25.31 8.51
N GLU A 43 12.86 -26.09 7.56
CA GLU A 43 12.85 -27.56 7.66
C GLU A 43 14.16 -28.20 7.19
N THR A 44 14.78 -27.67 6.13
CA THR A 44 15.90 -28.35 5.44
C THR A 44 17.17 -27.50 5.36
N GLY A 45 17.12 -26.22 5.73
CA GLY A 45 18.25 -25.30 5.60
C GLY A 45 18.60 -24.93 4.15
N SER A 46 17.79 -25.34 3.17
CA SER A 46 18.04 -25.07 1.74
C SER A 46 16.73 -24.96 0.97
N ALA A 47 16.76 -24.28 -0.18
CA ALA A 47 15.62 -24.14 -1.07
C ALA A 47 16.03 -24.47 -2.51
N SER A 48 15.12 -25.09 -3.27
CA SER A 48 15.33 -25.37 -4.69
C SER A 48 15.36 -24.09 -5.53
N ALA A 49 15.90 -24.17 -6.75
CA ALA A 49 15.90 -23.04 -7.68
C ALA A 49 14.49 -22.51 -7.97
N ASP A 50 13.51 -23.41 -8.08
CA ASP A 50 12.11 -23.04 -8.33
C ASP A 50 11.47 -22.35 -7.12
N GLN A 51 11.77 -22.80 -5.90
CA GLN A 51 11.30 -22.15 -4.67
C GLN A 51 11.88 -20.73 -4.54
N ILE A 52 13.17 -20.56 -4.81
CA ILE A 52 13.83 -19.25 -4.81
C ILE A 52 13.24 -18.35 -5.91
N ALA A 53 13.03 -18.88 -7.12
CA ALA A 53 12.44 -18.11 -8.22
C ALA A 53 11.02 -17.64 -7.87
N SER A 54 10.21 -18.51 -7.26
CA SER A 54 8.85 -18.20 -6.81
C SER A 54 8.85 -17.14 -5.69
N ALA A 55 9.74 -17.27 -4.70
CA ALA A 55 9.93 -16.29 -3.64
C ALA A 55 10.37 -14.92 -4.18
N ASN A 56 11.28 -14.89 -5.17
CA ASN A 56 11.74 -13.67 -5.79
C ASN A 56 10.62 -12.83 -6.43
N ILE A 57 9.53 -13.46 -6.90
CA ILE A 57 8.38 -12.72 -7.42
C ILE A 57 7.79 -11.81 -6.33
N HIS A 58 7.56 -12.34 -5.13
CA HIS A 58 7.05 -11.57 -4.00
C HIS A 58 8.02 -10.44 -3.60
N ALA A 59 9.32 -10.76 -3.52
CA ALA A 59 10.35 -9.79 -3.15
C ALA A 59 10.45 -8.64 -4.16
N TYR A 60 10.48 -8.94 -5.46
CA TYR A 60 10.59 -7.93 -6.52
C TYR A 60 9.33 -7.07 -6.63
N VAL A 61 8.13 -7.65 -6.45
CA VAL A 61 6.89 -6.86 -6.38
C VAL A 61 6.89 -5.96 -5.15
N GLY A 62 7.37 -6.44 -4.00
CA GLY A 62 7.58 -5.63 -2.80
C GLY A 62 8.50 -4.43 -3.05
N ILE A 63 9.64 -4.65 -3.72
CA ILE A 63 10.58 -3.59 -4.10
C ILE A 63 9.91 -2.61 -5.09
N ALA A 64 9.14 -3.09 -6.06
CA ALA A 64 8.40 -2.23 -6.97
C ALA A 64 7.39 -1.33 -6.23
N ILE A 65 6.64 -1.89 -5.26
CA ILE A 65 5.72 -1.12 -4.41
C ILE A 65 6.47 -0.01 -3.68
N PHE A 66 7.65 -0.30 -3.11
CA PHE A 66 8.46 0.69 -2.40
C PHE A 66 8.75 1.92 -3.28
N PHE A 67 9.26 1.71 -4.49
CA PHE A 67 9.60 2.81 -5.40
C PHE A 67 8.36 3.54 -5.96
N VAL A 68 7.27 2.82 -6.25
CA VAL A 68 5.99 3.44 -6.63
C VAL A 68 5.47 4.34 -5.51
N VAL A 69 5.58 3.92 -4.25
CA VAL A 69 5.17 4.70 -3.09
C VAL A 69 6.05 5.93 -2.88
N LEU A 70 7.36 5.83 -3.07
CA LEU A 70 8.25 6.99 -3.09
C LEU A 70 7.84 8.00 -4.18
N ALA A 71 7.56 7.53 -5.40
CA ALA A 71 7.07 8.38 -6.47
C ALA A 71 5.72 9.04 -6.12
N ARG A 72 4.82 8.32 -5.44
CA ARG A 72 3.56 8.88 -4.94
C ARG A 72 3.76 9.96 -3.89
N LEU A 73 4.67 9.77 -2.94
CA LEU A 73 5.01 10.77 -1.93
C LEU A 73 5.61 12.02 -2.57
N PHE A 74 6.51 11.84 -3.54
CA PHE A 74 7.08 12.94 -4.31
C PHE A 74 6.00 13.75 -5.05
N LEU A 75 5.08 13.07 -5.76
CA LEU A 75 3.96 13.74 -6.43
C LEU A 75 2.99 14.39 -5.43
N ARG A 76 2.77 13.77 -4.27
CA ARG A 76 1.91 14.36 -3.23
C ARG A 76 2.53 15.64 -2.67
N PHE A 77 3.84 15.68 -2.50
CA PHE A 77 4.56 16.85 -2.00
C PHE A 77 4.56 17.99 -3.02
N THR A 78 4.79 17.68 -4.30
CA THR A 78 4.91 18.67 -5.37
C THR A 78 3.57 19.14 -5.93
N SER A 79 2.58 18.25 -6.07
CA SER A 79 1.27 18.54 -6.66
C SER A 79 0.16 18.76 -5.62
N GLY A 80 0.42 18.47 -4.34
CA GLY A 80 -0.55 18.63 -3.28
C GLY A 80 -1.75 17.68 -3.35
N ALA A 81 -2.86 18.13 -2.79
CA ALA A 81 -4.08 17.36 -2.57
C ALA A 81 -5.32 18.22 -2.84
N PRO A 82 -6.38 17.68 -3.46
CA PRO A 82 -7.69 18.30 -3.41
C PRO A 82 -8.16 18.46 -1.95
N ALA A 83 -8.89 19.54 -1.67
CA ALA A 83 -9.44 19.80 -0.34
C ALA A 83 -10.42 18.70 0.11
N SER A 84 -10.41 18.39 1.41
CA SER A 84 -11.38 17.45 2.00
C SER A 84 -12.82 17.96 1.79
N PRO A 85 -13.80 17.08 1.57
CA PRO A 85 -15.21 17.47 1.51
C PRO A 85 -15.65 18.15 2.81
N SER A 86 -16.51 19.16 2.73
CA SER A 86 -17.07 19.83 3.92
C SER A 86 -18.21 19.06 4.59
N GLN A 87 -18.72 18.02 3.92
CA GLN A 87 -19.86 17.23 4.36
C GLN A 87 -19.52 16.22 5.47
N GLU A 88 -18.23 15.92 5.69
CA GLU A 88 -17.81 14.97 6.73
C GLU A 88 -17.54 15.68 8.07
N PRO A 89 -17.85 15.05 9.22
CA PRO A 89 -17.38 15.53 10.51
C PRO A 89 -15.84 15.53 10.59
N LYS A 90 -15.27 16.55 11.24
CA LYS A 90 -13.80 16.77 11.31
C LYS A 90 -13.02 15.53 11.79
N ILE A 91 -13.60 14.72 12.67
CA ILE A 91 -12.97 13.50 13.19
C ILE A 91 -12.64 12.50 12.08
N PHE A 92 -13.51 12.34 11.08
CA PHE A 92 -13.27 11.44 9.95
C PHE A 92 -12.20 11.97 9.01
N SER A 93 -12.14 13.29 8.82
CA SER A 93 -11.06 13.92 8.05
C SER A 93 -9.69 13.71 8.71
N ILE A 94 -9.63 13.81 10.04
CA ILE A 94 -8.41 13.54 10.82
C ILE A 94 -8.05 12.05 10.73
N ALA A 95 -9.01 11.15 10.94
CA ALA A 95 -8.82 9.71 10.83
C ALA A 95 -8.31 9.31 9.43
N ALA A 96 -8.85 9.91 8.37
CA ALA A 96 -8.39 9.69 7.00
C ALA A 96 -6.94 10.13 6.82
N LYS A 97 -6.52 11.27 7.38
CA LYS A 97 -5.11 11.71 7.31
C LYS A 97 -4.18 10.73 8.02
N PHE A 98 -4.56 10.26 9.21
CA PHE A 98 -3.79 9.25 9.94
C PHE A 98 -3.71 7.93 9.16
N ALA A 99 -4.84 7.42 8.67
CA ALA A 99 -4.88 6.19 7.88
C ALA A 99 -3.96 6.28 6.65
N HIS A 100 -3.99 7.40 5.90
CA HIS A 100 -3.09 7.60 4.77
C HIS A 100 -1.62 7.65 5.19
N ALA A 101 -1.29 8.39 6.27
CA ALA A 101 0.08 8.46 6.77
C ALA A 101 0.61 7.09 7.19
N THR A 102 -0.20 6.32 7.95
CA THR A 102 0.16 4.97 8.37
C THR A 102 0.28 4.02 7.18
N LEU A 103 -0.61 4.09 6.19
CA LEU A 103 -0.49 3.30 4.96
C LEU A 103 0.82 3.61 4.22
N TYR A 104 1.22 4.88 4.11
CA TYR A 104 2.51 5.22 3.50
C TYR A 104 3.70 4.63 4.28
N LEU A 105 3.68 4.75 5.61
CA LEU A 105 4.73 4.18 6.46
C LEU A 105 4.81 2.66 6.33
N LEU A 106 3.66 1.96 6.36
CA LEU A 106 3.61 0.50 6.21
C LEU A 106 4.08 0.05 4.84
N LEU A 107 3.66 0.70 3.76
CA LEU A 107 4.05 0.32 2.40
C LEU A 107 5.54 0.58 2.12
N LEU A 108 6.20 1.42 2.91
CA LEU A 108 7.66 1.57 2.88
C LEU A 108 8.36 0.57 3.82
N ALA A 109 7.83 0.34 5.01
CA ALA A 109 8.42 -0.55 6.01
C ALA A 109 8.34 -2.03 5.62
N MET A 110 7.25 -2.45 4.98
CA MET A 110 7.02 -3.84 4.56
C MET A 110 8.12 -4.36 3.62
N PRO A 111 8.46 -3.69 2.49
CA PRO A 111 9.55 -4.14 1.61
C PRO A 111 10.92 -4.13 2.28
N LEU A 112 11.18 -3.16 3.18
CA LEU A 112 12.45 -3.08 3.91
C LEU A 112 12.61 -4.24 4.91
N THR A 113 11.57 -4.54 5.68
CA THR A 113 11.58 -5.64 6.65
C THR A 113 11.58 -7.01 5.96
N GLY A 114 10.79 -7.19 4.90
CA GLY A 114 10.79 -8.42 4.10
C GLY A 114 12.12 -8.65 3.40
N GLY A 115 12.70 -7.60 2.81
CA GLY A 115 14.03 -7.66 2.20
C GLY A 115 15.14 -7.95 3.22
N ALA A 116 15.06 -7.37 4.42
CA ALA A 116 15.98 -7.66 5.53
C ALA A 116 15.97 -9.14 5.93
N ALA A 117 14.78 -9.75 6.01
CA ALA A 117 14.65 -11.17 6.28
C ALA A 117 15.20 -12.01 5.12
N TYR A 118 14.71 -11.76 3.90
CA TYR A 118 14.94 -12.63 2.75
C TYR A 118 16.37 -12.55 2.19
N TYR A 119 16.97 -11.35 2.12
CA TYR A 119 18.30 -11.16 1.53
C TYR A 119 19.43 -11.11 2.55
N PHE A 120 19.13 -10.79 3.82
CA PHE A 120 20.14 -10.59 4.86
C PHE A 120 19.99 -11.54 6.05
N GLY A 121 19.00 -12.44 6.05
CA GLY A 121 18.82 -13.46 7.10
C GLY A 121 18.44 -12.87 8.47
N ILE A 122 17.74 -11.73 8.51
CA ILE A 122 17.30 -11.10 9.76
C ILE A 122 15.91 -11.64 10.13
N ASP A 123 15.86 -12.77 10.84
CA ASP A 123 14.61 -13.51 11.15
C ASP A 123 13.56 -12.66 11.89
N VAL A 124 13.99 -11.83 12.85
CA VAL A 124 13.09 -10.90 13.57
C VAL A 124 12.35 -9.97 12.61
N ALA A 125 12.99 -9.54 11.52
CA ALA A 125 12.34 -8.69 10.53
C ALA A 125 11.26 -9.46 9.75
N GLY A 126 11.47 -10.76 9.53
CA GLY A 126 10.51 -11.65 8.88
C GLY A 126 9.24 -11.81 9.70
N GLY A 127 9.38 -12.08 11.02
CA GLY A 127 8.24 -12.15 11.93
C GLY A 127 7.45 -10.83 12.01
N ILE A 128 8.16 -9.70 12.12
CA ILE A 128 7.52 -8.37 12.10
C ILE A 128 6.75 -8.14 10.79
N HIS A 129 7.35 -8.48 9.65
CA HIS A 129 6.74 -8.35 8.33
C HIS A 129 5.47 -9.20 8.19
N ALA A 130 5.58 -10.50 8.48
CA ALA A 130 4.54 -11.48 8.19
C ALA A 130 3.38 -11.46 9.20
N ASP A 131 3.66 -11.21 10.49
CA ASP A 131 2.70 -11.39 11.57
C ASP A 131 2.10 -10.08 12.06
N VAL A 132 2.89 -9.00 12.06
CA VAL A 132 2.47 -7.70 12.61
C VAL A 132 2.06 -6.76 11.49
N LEU A 133 2.99 -6.39 10.62
CA LEU A 133 2.78 -5.34 9.63
C LEU A 133 1.70 -5.74 8.60
N LYS A 134 1.69 -7.01 8.16
CA LYS A 134 0.65 -7.57 7.26
C LYS A 134 -0.76 -7.42 7.84
N VAL A 135 -0.96 -7.73 9.12
CA VAL A 135 -2.27 -7.65 9.77
C VAL A 135 -2.75 -6.21 9.87
N ILE A 136 -1.87 -5.30 10.30
CA ILE A 136 -2.17 -3.87 10.36
C ILE A 136 -2.53 -3.35 8.94
N LEU A 137 -1.79 -3.78 7.92
CA LEU A 137 -2.05 -3.41 6.54
C LEU A 137 -3.44 -3.87 6.06
N TRP A 138 -3.83 -5.12 6.32
CA TRP A 138 -5.18 -5.62 5.98
C TRP A 138 -6.28 -4.79 6.63
N VAL A 139 -6.16 -4.51 7.93
CA VAL A 139 -7.13 -3.69 8.67
C VAL A 139 -7.23 -2.28 8.08
N LEU A 140 -6.09 -1.64 7.77
CA LEU A 140 -6.08 -0.30 7.21
C LEU A 140 -6.57 -0.24 5.77
N ILE A 141 -6.30 -1.24 4.93
CA ILE A 141 -6.86 -1.33 3.58
C ILE A 141 -8.38 -1.45 3.69
N GLY A 142 -8.89 -2.34 4.54
CA GLY A 142 -10.32 -2.49 4.79
C GLY A 142 -10.96 -1.18 5.25
N GLY A 143 -10.40 -0.54 6.27
CA GLY A 143 -10.87 0.75 6.77
C GLY A 143 -10.81 1.87 5.72
N HIS A 144 -9.77 1.91 4.90
CA HIS A 144 -9.62 2.88 3.82
C HIS A 144 -10.71 2.71 2.75
N VAL A 145 -10.93 1.48 2.29
CA VAL A 145 -11.99 1.17 1.30
C VAL A 145 -13.37 1.47 1.88
N LEU A 146 -13.65 1.06 3.11
CA LEU A 146 -14.90 1.36 3.81
C LEU A 146 -15.12 2.88 3.92
N GLY A 147 -14.09 3.64 4.28
CA GLY A 147 -14.15 5.10 4.32
C GLY A 147 -14.54 5.69 2.95
N ALA A 148 -13.92 5.21 1.87
CA ALA A 148 -14.28 5.64 0.51
C ALA A 148 -15.74 5.30 0.14
N LEU A 149 -16.24 4.14 0.57
CA LEU A 149 -17.63 3.72 0.36
C LEU A 149 -18.62 4.55 1.19
N VAL A 150 -18.28 4.89 2.43
CA VAL A 150 -19.08 5.82 3.27
C VAL A 150 -19.16 7.20 2.60
N HIS A 151 -18.05 7.69 2.06
CA HIS A 151 -18.05 8.92 1.27
C HIS A 151 -18.96 8.84 0.05
N GLN A 152 -19.00 7.71 -0.64
CA GLN A 152 -19.81 7.50 -1.84
C GLN A 152 -21.31 7.39 -1.52
N PHE A 153 -21.68 6.60 -0.51
CA PHE A 153 -23.08 6.20 -0.28
C PHE A 153 -23.77 6.96 0.84
N TYR A 154 -23.06 7.31 1.91
CA TYR A 154 -23.65 8.01 3.06
C TYR A 154 -23.56 9.52 2.92
N TRP A 155 -22.34 10.07 2.80
CA TRP A 155 -22.14 11.52 2.63
C TRP A 155 -22.30 11.99 1.18
N LYS A 156 -22.41 11.06 0.22
CA LYS A 156 -22.63 11.34 -1.21
C LYS A 156 -21.66 12.38 -1.78
N THR A 157 -20.39 12.25 -1.37
CA THR A 157 -19.27 13.09 -1.82
C THR A 157 -18.56 12.45 -3.01
N ASN A 158 -17.86 13.26 -3.80
CA ASN A 158 -17.17 12.78 -5.00
C ASN A 158 -15.78 12.16 -4.74
N VAL A 159 -15.43 11.80 -3.50
CA VAL A 159 -14.06 11.37 -3.14
C VAL A 159 -13.54 10.23 -4.00
N LEU A 160 -14.36 9.20 -4.24
CA LEU A 160 -13.98 8.07 -5.10
C LEU A 160 -13.77 8.52 -6.55
N ARG A 161 -14.65 9.38 -7.06
CA ARG A 161 -14.57 9.92 -8.43
C ARG A 161 -13.28 10.71 -8.69
N ARG A 162 -12.76 11.38 -7.66
CA ARG A 162 -11.48 12.11 -7.73
C ARG A 162 -10.29 11.21 -8.03
N MET A 163 -10.39 9.91 -7.73
CA MET A 163 -9.35 8.92 -7.99
C MET A 163 -9.59 8.07 -9.24
N THR A 164 -10.79 8.07 -9.83
CA THR A 164 -11.10 7.26 -11.02
C THR A 164 -11.08 8.08 -12.31
N VAL A 165 -12.10 8.89 -12.55
CA VAL A 165 -12.31 9.59 -13.84
C VAL A 165 -11.81 11.02 -13.85
N GLY A 166 -11.55 11.62 -12.67
CA GLY A 166 -11.11 13.01 -12.56
C GLY A 166 -12.21 14.03 -12.89
#